data_AF-A0A957HAZ3-F1
#
_entry.id   AF-A0A957HAZ3-F1
#
_cell.length_a   1.000
_cell.length_b   1.000
_cell.length_c   1.000
_cell.angle_alpha   90.00
_cell.angle_beta   90.00
_cell.angle_gamma   90.00
#
_symmetry.space_group_name_H-M   'P 1'
#
loop_
_entity.id
_entity.type
_entity.pdbx_description
1 polymer ?
#
loop_
_entity_poly.entity_id
_entity_poly.type
_entity_poly.pdbx_seq_one_letter_code
_entity_poly.pdbx_strand_id
1 'polypeptide(L)'
;MRRLFTGLVIFLTAVLSLSTVLAQEGQRAQRGDPPRASLISISEPDEDGIVTIAGEANAVFPTAQIAIRNLYTGDTTYTQAGITGSFSTHLFGPGNTPFMISPAENIPQALRDRPGSLPGGPAVVVWGGYPTGVNGSYQFTASGSLGNGTDYWTASGSANQIAFETGDPNPLQLELDVTIPRPVAEVDLNDFRVIGQLELIPVVVRQNGEAHAVSTRLTNNGWSSSLTPSGLAIDDVGVGRILAETVVTEADMAPVMTGLSLRLVFDRQLTNDLPAGIYVPALRVLVRAGDAA
;
A
#
# COMPACT_ATOMS: atom_id res chain seq x y z
N MET A 1 59.71 33.57 -17.80
CA MET A 1 58.26 33.28 -17.91
C MET A 1 57.88 31.82 -17.62
N ARG A 2 58.66 30.80 -18.01
CA ARG A 2 58.32 29.38 -17.76
C ARG A 2 58.19 28.94 -16.29
N ARG A 3 58.85 29.62 -15.33
CA ARG A 3 58.81 29.26 -13.90
C ARG A 3 57.60 29.80 -13.13
N LEU A 4 56.89 30.81 -13.66
CA LEU A 4 55.67 31.36 -13.03
C LEU A 4 54.43 30.51 -13.34
N PHE A 5 54.41 29.83 -14.49
CA PHE A 5 53.26 29.02 -14.91
C PHE A 5 53.14 27.70 -14.12
N THR A 6 54.27 27.08 -13.75
CA THR A 6 54.26 25.81 -13.00
C THR A 6 53.80 25.99 -11.56
N GLY A 7 54.12 27.12 -10.92
CA GLY A 7 53.66 27.43 -9.56
C GLY A 7 52.14 27.67 -9.48
N LEU A 8 51.57 28.35 -10.48
CA LEU A 8 50.14 28.63 -10.54
C LEU A 8 49.32 27.35 -10.71
N VAL A 9 49.78 26.40 -11.53
CA VAL A 9 49.10 25.12 -11.76
C VAL A 9 49.10 24.28 -10.48
N ILE A 10 50.23 24.15 -9.78
CA ILE A 10 50.31 23.38 -8.52
C ILE A 10 49.45 24.01 -7.41
N PHE A 11 49.39 25.34 -7.34
CA PHE A 11 48.52 26.03 -6.39
C PHE A 11 47.03 25.81 -6.72
N LEU A 12 46.64 25.80 -7.99
CA LEU A 12 45.26 25.52 -8.40
C LEU A 12 44.85 24.06 -8.09
N THR A 13 45.74 23.07 -8.29
CA THR A 13 45.45 21.67 -7.94
C THR A 13 45.36 21.45 -6.43
N ALA A 14 46.15 22.18 -5.64
CA ALA A 14 46.12 22.09 -4.18
C ALA A 14 44.89 22.78 -3.54
N VAL A 15 44.33 23.81 -4.19
CA VAL A 15 43.10 24.48 -3.73
C VAL A 15 41.85 23.68 -4.13
N LEU A 16 41.88 22.92 -5.22
CA LEU A 16 40.77 22.06 -5.64
C LEU A 16 40.61 20.77 -4.81
N SER A 17 41.67 20.30 -4.14
CA SER A 17 41.64 19.11 -3.27
C SER A 17 41.19 19.38 -1.82
N LEU A 18 40.93 20.65 -1.47
CA LEU A 18 40.40 21.08 -0.15
C LEU A 18 38.89 21.33 -0.17
N SER A 19 38.19 20.85 -1.19
CA SER A 19 36.73 20.74 -1.19
C SER A 19 36.33 19.74 -0.12
N THR A 20 36.30 20.18 1.13
CA THR A 20 35.56 19.50 2.19
C THR A 20 34.14 19.42 1.70
N VAL A 21 33.75 18.25 1.20
CA VAL A 21 32.35 17.87 1.10
C VAL A 21 31.89 17.85 2.55
N LEU A 22 31.41 18.99 3.04
CA LEU A 22 30.52 19.05 4.18
C LEU A 22 29.27 18.32 3.68
N ALA A 23 29.29 16.99 3.78
CA ALA A 23 28.09 16.20 3.67
C ALA A 23 27.13 16.87 4.66
N GLN A 24 26.05 17.46 4.15
CA GLN A 24 24.95 17.90 5.01
C GLN A 24 24.52 16.64 5.76
N GLU A 25 24.98 16.49 6.99
CA GLU A 25 24.42 15.55 7.95
C GLU A 25 23.02 16.07 8.23
N GLY A 26 22.09 15.79 7.31
CA GLY A 26 20.68 15.94 7.55
C GLY A 26 20.40 15.23 8.87
N GLN A 27 19.78 15.93 9.81
CA GLN A 27 19.50 15.49 11.18
C GLN A 27 19.31 13.97 11.20
N ARG A 28 20.10 13.24 12.00
CA ARG A 28 19.96 11.78 12.07
C ARG A 28 18.57 11.44 12.62
N ALA A 29 17.88 10.50 12.01
CA ALA A 29 16.60 10.01 12.47
C ALA A 29 16.75 9.45 13.88
N GLN A 30 15.85 9.87 14.76
CA GLN A 30 15.83 9.52 16.18
C GLN A 30 14.67 8.58 16.47
N ARG A 31 14.75 7.93 17.63
CA ARG A 31 13.64 7.10 18.11
C ARG A 31 12.40 7.97 18.28
N GLY A 32 11.30 7.52 17.70
CA GLY A 32 10.03 8.26 17.71
C GLY A 32 9.85 9.19 16.52
N ASP A 33 10.88 9.39 15.68
CA ASP A 33 10.68 10.05 14.38
C ASP A 33 9.94 9.10 13.43
N PRO A 34 9.01 9.60 12.59
CA PRO A 34 8.46 8.80 11.50
C PRO A 34 9.56 8.47 10.47
N PRO A 35 9.43 7.35 9.74
CA PRO A 35 10.31 7.08 8.61
C PRO A 35 10.29 8.21 7.58
N ARG A 36 11.44 8.42 6.94
CA ARG A 36 11.58 9.41 5.88
C ARG A 36 11.19 8.78 4.55
N ALA A 37 9.94 8.99 4.14
CA ALA A 37 9.42 8.44 2.88
C ALA A 37 10.31 8.76 1.66
N SER A 38 10.94 9.94 1.61
CA SER A 38 11.83 10.34 0.52
C SER A 38 13.13 9.51 0.42
N LEU A 39 13.44 8.71 1.43
CA LEU A 39 14.61 7.82 1.50
C LEU A 39 14.21 6.35 1.38
N ILE A 40 12.95 6.07 1.06
CA ILE A 40 12.42 4.72 0.91
C ILE A 40 11.97 4.54 -0.53
N SER A 41 12.42 3.45 -1.13
CA SER A 41 12.06 3.05 -2.49
C SER A 41 11.50 1.65 -2.51
N ILE A 42 10.60 1.42 -3.46
CA ILE A 42 10.04 0.11 -3.77
C ILE A 42 10.43 -0.20 -5.21
N SER A 43 10.99 -1.38 -5.47
CA SER A 43 11.33 -1.81 -6.82
C SER A 43 10.08 -2.15 -7.62
N GLU A 44 10.24 -2.25 -8.94
CA GLU A 44 9.28 -3.01 -9.76
C GLU A 44 9.15 -4.45 -9.23
N PRO A 45 7.97 -5.07 -9.35
CA PRO A 45 7.78 -6.47 -8.96
C PRO A 45 8.52 -7.42 -9.91
N ASP A 46 8.96 -8.56 -9.37
CA ASP A 46 9.45 -9.68 -10.17
C ASP A 46 8.31 -10.52 -10.79
N GLU A 47 8.65 -11.65 -11.42
CA GLU A 47 7.68 -12.55 -12.07
C GLU A 47 6.63 -13.12 -11.10
N ASP A 48 6.95 -13.19 -9.80
CA ASP A 48 6.06 -13.68 -8.74
C ASP A 48 5.29 -12.53 -8.05
N GLY A 49 5.47 -11.29 -8.50
CA GLY A 49 4.84 -10.12 -7.88
C GLY A 49 5.52 -9.65 -6.59
N ILE A 50 6.75 -10.12 -6.31
CA ILE A 50 7.53 -9.74 -5.14
C ILE A 50 8.30 -8.46 -5.44
N VAL A 51 8.19 -7.48 -4.55
CA VAL A 51 8.96 -6.23 -4.63
C VAL A 51 10.07 -6.22 -3.59
N THR A 52 11.14 -5.47 -3.87
CA THR A 52 12.16 -5.10 -2.90
C THR A 52 11.81 -3.75 -2.29
N ILE A 53 11.70 -3.70 -0.96
CA ILE A 53 11.43 -2.46 -0.21
C ILE A 53 12.72 -2.09 0.51
N ALA A 54 13.34 -0.99 0.09
CA ALA A 54 14.63 -0.54 0.58
C ALA A 54 14.55 0.86 1.19
N GLY A 55 15.21 1.05 2.32
CA GLY A 55 15.47 2.35 2.91
C GLY A 55 16.95 2.67 2.86
N GLU A 56 17.28 3.85 2.34
CA GLU A 56 18.64 4.38 2.35
C GLU A 56 19.13 4.70 3.76
N ALA A 57 20.41 5.02 3.91
CA ALA A 57 20.93 5.53 5.17
C ALA A 57 20.06 6.70 5.67
N ASN A 58 19.73 6.69 6.97
CA ASN A 58 18.87 7.66 7.62
C ASN A 58 17.36 7.57 7.27
N ALA A 59 16.90 6.52 6.58
CA ALA A 59 15.48 6.30 6.30
C ALA A 59 14.65 6.09 7.58
N VAL A 60 15.21 5.35 8.54
CA VAL A 60 14.70 5.20 9.91
C VAL A 60 15.83 5.42 10.92
N PHE A 61 15.52 5.40 12.21
CA PHE A 61 16.57 5.47 13.23
C PHE A 61 17.43 4.18 13.26
N PRO A 62 18.72 4.29 13.63
CA PRO A 62 19.65 3.16 13.70
C PRO A 62 19.12 1.99 14.51
N THR A 63 19.41 0.78 14.05
CA THR A 63 19.05 -0.47 14.75
C THR A 63 17.57 -0.59 15.11
N ALA A 64 16.70 0.14 14.42
CA ALA A 64 15.27 -0.06 14.53
C ALA A 64 14.89 -1.46 14.05
N GLN A 65 13.96 -2.09 14.75
CA GLN A 65 13.18 -3.16 14.17
C GLN A 65 12.04 -2.55 13.35
N ILE A 66 11.85 -3.00 12.11
CA ILE A 66 10.90 -2.42 11.17
C ILE A 66 9.83 -3.46 10.86
N ALA A 67 8.56 -3.08 11.05
CA ALA A 67 7.42 -3.78 10.50
C ALA A 67 7.04 -3.16 9.15
N ILE A 68 6.90 -3.99 8.12
CA ILE A 68 6.47 -3.57 6.78
C ILE A 68 5.26 -4.40 6.40
N ARG A 69 4.14 -3.73 6.14
CA ARG A 69 2.86 -4.37 5.85
C ARG A 69 2.33 -3.94 4.48
N ASN A 70 1.97 -4.92 3.66
CA ASN A 70 1.17 -4.72 2.47
C ASN A 70 -0.26 -4.38 2.91
N LEU A 71 -0.78 -3.18 2.62
CA LEU A 71 -2.12 -2.78 3.08
C LEU A 71 -3.26 -3.36 2.23
N TYR A 72 -2.96 -4.01 1.10
CA TYR A 72 -3.95 -4.76 0.32
C TYR A 72 -4.13 -6.19 0.84
N THR A 73 -3.03 -6.91 1.09
CA THR A 73 -3.11 -8.32 1.55
C THR A 73 -3.12 -8.47 3.07
N GLY A 74 -2.58 -7.49 3.79
CA GLY A 74 -2.34 -7.56 5.24
C GLY A 74 -1.03 -8.25 5.62
N ASP A 75 -0.31 -8.83 4.66
CA ASP A 75 0.94 -9.54 4.91
C ASP A 75 1.98 -8.61 5.52
N THR A 76 2.66 -9.10 6.55
CA THR A 76 3.63 -8.33 7.30
C THR A 76 4.97 -9.05 7.33
N THR A 77 6.02 -8.34 6.93
CA THR A 77 7.39 -8.78 7.14
C THR A 77 8.07 -7.91 8.20
N TYR A 78 9.06 -8.49 8.88
CA TYR A 78 9.84 -7.81 9.90
C TYR A 78 11.31 -7.86 9.50
N THR A 79 11.95 -6.70 9.46
CA THR A 79 13.38 -6.58 9.15
C THR A 79 14.08 -5.71 10.20
N GLN A 80 15.41 -5.73 10.17
CA GLN A 80 16.25 -4.98 11.09
C GLN A 80 16.99 -3.89 10.32
N ALA A 81 16.89 -2.65 10.77
CA ALA A 81 17.68 -1.56 10.24
C ALA A 81 19.15 -1.71 10.64
N GLY A 82 20.06 -1.34 9.72
CA GLY A 82 21.47 -1.23 10.00
C GLY A 82 21.80 -0.09 10.98
N ILE A 83 23.08 0.04 11.32
CA ILE A 83 23.58 1.11 12.20
C ILE A 83 23.42 2.52 11.60
N THR A 84 23.23 2.61 10.29
CA THR A 84 22.97 3.85 9.56
C THR A 84 21.46 4.13 9.41
N GLY A 85 20.59 3.21 9.82
CA GLY A 85 19.15 3.32 9.59
C GLY A 85 18.69 2.88 8.20
N SER A 86 19.56 2.26 7.41
CA SER A 86 19.18 1.62 6.14
C SER A 86 18.57 0.24 6.36
N PHE A 87 17.74 -0.23 5.44
CA PHE A 87 17.14 -1.57 5.48
C PHE A 87 16.80 -2.07 4.08
N SER A 88 16.59 -3.38 3.95
CA SER A 88 16.03 -4.00 2.75
C SER A 88 15.21 -5.23 3.14
N THR A 89 14.11 -5.47 2.43
CA THR A 89 13.29 -6.68 2.57
C THR A 89 12.52 -6.97 1.29
N HIS A 90 11.87 -8.13 1.24
CA HIS A 90 11.03 -8.56 0.14
C HIS A 90 9.62 -8.84 0.66
N LEU A 91 8.62 -8.42 -0.10
CA LEU A 91 7.22 -8.66 0.21
C LEU A 91 6.42 -8.70 -1.10
N PHE A 92 5.38 -9.54 -1.16
CA PHE A 92 4.44 -9.49 -2.27
C PHE A 92 3.75 -8.13 -2.33
N GLY A 93 3.66 -7.55 -3.52
CA GLY A 93 2.93 -6.30 -3.73
C GLY A 93 3.15 -5.71 -5.12
N PRO A 94 2.48 -6.27 -6.14
CA PRO A 94 2.62 -5.82 -7.52
C PRO A 94 2.08 -4.40 -7.74
N GLY A 95 2.64 -3.72 -8.74
CA GLY A 95 2.23 -2.40 -9.22
C GLY A 95 2.15 -1.34 -8.13
N ASN A 96 0.98 -0.71 -7.98
CA ASN A 96 0.76 0.41 -7.06
C ASN A 96 0.40 -0.01 -5.63
N THR A 97 0.94 -1.12 -5.15
CA THR A 97 0.63 -1.63 -3.80
C THR A 97 1.07 -0.66 -2.69
N PRO A 98 0.22 -0.41 -1.67
CA PRO A 98 0.58 0.32 -0.46
C PRO A 98 1.43 -0.53 0.46
N PHE A 99 2.50 0.08 0.97
CA PHE A 99 3.23 -0.46 2.10
C PHE A 99 3.25 0.53 3.25
N MET A 100 2.80 0.07 4.41
CA MET A 100 3.02 0.80 5.64
C MET A 100 4.32 0.33 6.31
N ILE A 101 5.15 1.28 6.70
CA ILE A 101 6.47 1.04 7.27
C ILE A 101 6.52 1.69 8.65
N SER A 102 6.67 0.88 9.70
CA SER A 102 6.68 1.32 11.10
C SER A 102 7.94 0.81 11.83
N PRO A 103 8.85 1.70 12.24
CA PRO A 103 10.02 1.35 13.03
C PRO A 103 9.72 1.40 14.53
N ALA A 104 10.41 0.55 15.28
CA ALA A 104 10.38 0.51 16.74
C ALA A 104 11.73 0.05 17.29
N GLU A 105 11.99 0.35 18.56
CA GLU A 105 13.20 -0.16 19.22
C GLU A 105 13.16 -1.69 19.31
N ASN A 106 11.99 -2.23 19.62
CA ASN A 106 11.76 -3.66 19.74
C ASN A 106 10.29 -3.94 19.41
N ILE A 107 10.05 -4.97 18.61
CA ILE A 107 8.74 -5.50 18.30
C ILE A 107 8.66 -6.91 18.90
N PRO A 108 8.07 -7.04 20.11
CA PRO A 108 7.90 -8.32 20.78
C PRO A 108 7.20 -9.33 19.88
N GLN A 109 7.70 -10.57 19.86
CA GLN A 109 7.15 -11.64 19.02
C GLN A 109 5.65 -11.85 19.26
N ALA A 110 5.20 -11.77 20.52
CA ALA A 110 3.78 -11.90 20.89
C ALA A 110 2.86 -10.81 20.29
N LEU A 111 3.41 -9.71 19.78
CA LEU A 111 2.65 -8.66 19.10
C LEU A 111 2.71 -8.78 17.58
N ARG A 112 3.62 -9.59 17.01
CA ARG A 112 3.83 -9.66 15.56
C ARG A 112 2.67 -10.28 14.80
N ASP A 113 1.99 -11.22 15.44
CA ASP A 113 0.89 -11.99 14.86
C ASP A 113 -0.48 -11.47 15.32
N ARG A 114 -0.52 -10.32 16.02
CA ARG A 114 -1.79 -9.72 16.42
C ARG A 114 -2.46 -9.09 15.19
N PRO A 115 -3.69 -9.51 14.84
CA PRO A 115 -4.50 -8.79 13.87
C PRO A 115 -4.76 -7.36 14.36
N GLY A 116 -4.95 -6.43 13.44
CA GLY A 116 -5.30 -5.05 13.75
C GLY A 116 -4.09 -4.14 13.87
N SER A 117 -3.26 -4.32 14.92
CA SER A 117 -2.16 -3.39 15.26
C SER A 117 -0.76 -3.86 14.80
N LEU A 118 0.02 -2.98 14.17
CA LEU A 118 1.43 -3.17 13.88
C LEU A 118 2.14 -2.68 15.11
N PRO A 119 2.99 -3.50 15.73
CA PRO A 119 3.75 -3.04 16.88
C PRO A 119 4.78 -2.04 16.36
N GLY A 120 4.61 -0.76 16.65
CA GLY A 120 5.65 0.22 16.36
C GLY A 120 5.29 1.67 16.59
N GLY A 121 6.31 2.54 16.44
CA GLY A 121 6.18 3.98 16.56
C GLY A 121 5.49 4.61 15.33
N PRO A 122 5.66 5.91 15.10
CA PRO A 122 5.09 6.59 13.94
C PRO A 122 5.46 5.87 12.63
N ALA A 123 4.51 5.73 11.72
CA ALA A 123 4.69 5.00 10.46
C ALA A 123 4.47 5.93 9.26
N VAL A 124 4.88 5.46 8.09
CA VAL A 124 4.60 6.12 6.81
C VAL A 124 4.03 5.12 5.82
N VAL A 125 3.21 5.60 4.89
CA VAL A 125 2.73 4.81 3.74
C VAL A 125 3.53 5.20 2.50
N VAL A 126 4.10 4.21 1.83
CA VAL A 126 4.86 4.37 0.57
C VAL A 126 4.20 3.50 -0.50
N TRP A 127 4.19 3.97 -1.74
CA TRP A 127 3.57 3.30 -2.88
C TRP A 127 4.61 2.66 -3.80
N GLY A 128 4.35 1.45 -4.29
CA GLY A 128 5.18 0.76 -5.31
C GLY A 128 5.25 1.48 -6.66
N GLY A 129 4.41 2.49 -6.83
CA GLY A 129 4.30 3.37 -7.98
C GLY A 129 3.01 4.15 -7.85
N TYR A 130 2.98 5.41 -8.25
CA TYR A 130 1.71 6.13 -8.35
C TYR A 130 1.09 5.81 -9.71
N PRO A 131 -0.20 5.46 -9.80
CA PRO A 131 -0.83 5.21 -11.09
C PRO A 131 -0.65 6.42 -12.00
N THR A 132 -0.07 6.21 -13.18
CA THR A 132 0.08 7.28 -14.16
C THR A 132 -1.16 7.31 -15.05
N GLY A 133 -1.75 8.50 -15.18
CA GLY A 133 -2.89 8.70 -16.06
C GLY A 133 -2.44 8.69 -17.52
N VAL A 134 -2.94 7.75 -18.31
CA VAL A 134 -2.77 7.70 -19.76
C VAL A 134 -4.13 8.02 -20.39
N ASN A 135 -4.20 9.12 -21.15
CA ASN A 135 -5.44 9.56 -21.81
C ASN A 135 -6.66 9.73 -20.88
N GLY A 136 -6.43 10.19 -19.64
CA GLY A 136 -7.51 10.36 -18.65
C GLY A 136 -7.96 9.06 -17.97
N SER A 137 -7.22 7.97 -18.16
CA SER A 137 -7.40 6.69 -17.47
C SER A 137 -6.17 6.37 -16.64
N TYR A 138 -6.37 6.07 -15.36
CA TYR A 138 -5.34 5.63 -14.43
C TYR A 138 -5.35 4.11 -14.38
N GLN A 139 -4.26 3.50 -14.84
CA GLN A 139 -4.09 2.05 -14.78
C GLN A 139 -3.48 1.66 -13.44
N PHE A 140 -4.01 0.62 -12.82
CA PHE A 140 -3.54 0.14 -11.53
C PHE A 140 -3.67 -1.38 -11.42
N THR A 141 -3.01 -1.94 -10.42
CA THR A 141 -3.18 -3.34 -10.04
C THR A 141 -3.62 -3.42 -8.59
N ALA A 142 -4.49 -4.36 -8.29
CA ALA A 142 -4.90 -4.67 -6.93
C ALA A 142 -4.74 -6.17 -6.68
N SER A 143 -4.63 -6.54 -5.43
CA SER A 143 -4.64 -7.92 -5.01
C SER A 143 -5.26 -8.03 -3.63
N GLY A 144 -5.59 -9.23 -3.22
CA GLY A 144 -6.06 -9.47 -1.87
C GLY A 144 -6.02 -10.94 -1.53
N SER A 145 -6.01 -11.24 -0.24
CA SER A 145 -5.98 -12.61 0.24
C SER A 145 -7.34 -13.30 0.03
N LEU A 146 -7.28 -14.60 -0.27
CA LEU A 146 -8.42 -15.51 -0.31
C LEU A 146 -8.35 -16.49 0.88
N GLY A 147 -9.50 -16.80 1.46
CA GLY A 147 -9.60 -17.73 2.58
C GLY A 147 -8.77 -17.28 3.79
N ASN A 148 -7.82 -18.12 4.22
CA ASN A 148 -6.93 -17.85 5.34
C ASN A 148 -5.57 -17.24 4.91
N GLY A 149 -5.48 -16.65 3.71
CA GLY A 149 -4.25 -16.04 3.20
C GLY A 149 -3.29 -17.03 2.52
N THR A 150 -3.77 -18.21 2.11
CA THR A 150 -2.97 -19.19 1.37
C THR A 150 -2.91 -18.90 -0.13
N ASP A 151 -3.91 -18.18 -0.63
CA ASP A 151 -4.09 -17.82 -2.02
C ASP A 151 -4.41 -16.34 -2.14
N TYR A 152 -4.18 -15.77 -3.32
CA TYR A 152 -4.45 -14.36 -3.60
C TYR A 152 -5.27 -14.24 -4.87
N TRP A 153 -6.22 -13.31 -4.88
CA TRP A 153 -6.75 -12.79 -6.14
C TRP A 153 -5.88 -11.63 -6.60
N THR A 154 -5.82 -11.43 -7.91
CA THR A 154 -5.19 -10.27 -8.53
C THR A 154 -6.19 -9.57 -9.41
N ALA A 155 -6.01 -8.28 -9.63
CA ALA A 155 -6.81 -7.51 -10.56
C ALA A 155 -5.94 -6.50 -11.30
N SER A 156 -6.20 -6.37 -12.59
CA SER A 156 -5.77 -5.22 -13.37
C SER A 156 -6.97 -4.30 -13.53
N GLY A 157 -6.77 -3.01 -13.32
CA GLY A 157 -7.87 -2.07 -13.27
C GLY A 157 -7.57 -0.76 -13.96
N SER A 158 -8.65 -0.09 -14.35
CA SER A 158 -8.60 1.27 -14.86
C SER A 158 -9.64 2.15 -14.16
N ALA A 159 -9.23 3.36 -13.77
CA ALA A 159 -10.11 4.35 -13.18
C ALA A 159 -10.02 5.66 -13.97
N ASN A 160 -11.13 6.38 -14.10
CA ASN A 160 -11.10 7.74 -14.67
C ASN A 160 -10.38 8.75 -13.74
N GLN A 161 -10.34 8.48 -12.43
CA GLN A 161 -9.62 9.27 -11.45
C GLN A 161 -9.27 8.43 -10.21
N ILE A 162 -8.20 8.82 -9.53
CA ILE A 162 -7.68 8.14 -8.31
C ILE A 162 -7.60 9.07 -7.10
N ALA A 163 -7.78 10.36 -7.33
CA ALA A 163 -7.96 11.37 -6.30
C ALA A 163 -9.33 11.99 -6.51
N PHE A 164 -10.11 12.05 -5.45
CA PHE A 164 -11.49 12.54 -5.47
C PHE A 164 -11.63 13.70 -4.51
N GLU A 165 -12.36 14.72 -4.94
CA GLU A 165 -12.80 15.81 -4.08
C GLU A 165 -14.25 15.59 -3.65
N THR A 166 -14.60 16.06 -2.45
CA THR A 166 -15.99 16.02 -2.00
C THR A 166 -16.87 16.84 -2.96
N GLY A 167 -17.91 16.22 -3.52
CA GLY A 167 -18.79 16.87 -4.48
C GLY A 167 -18.30 16.81 -5.93
N ASP A 168 -17.32 15.96 -6.24
CA ASP A 168 -16.88 15.74 -7.62
C ASP A 168 -18.07 15.45 -8.55
N PRO A 169 -18.23 16.21 -9.65
CA PRO A 169 -19.38 16.07 -10.54
C PRO A 169 -19.30 14.82 -11.41
N ASN A 170 -18.09 14.27 -11.59
CA ASN A 170 -17.86 13.11 -12.43
C ASN A 170 -18.07 11.82 -11.61
N PRO A 171 -18.85 10.85 -12.12
CA PRO A 171 -18.95 9.56 -11.47
C PRO A 171 -17.59 8.85 -11.47
N LEU A 172 -17.34 8.03 -10.46
CA LEU A 172 -16.29 7.03 -10.52
C LEU A 172 -16.63 6.05 -11.63
N GLN A 173 -15.74 5.96 -12.62
CA GLN A 173 -15.73 4.93 -13.64
C GLN A 173 -14.54 4.03 -13.34
N LEU A 174 -14.83 2.81 -12.90
CA LEU A 174 -13.84 1.82 -12.52
C LEU A 174 -14.12 0.53 -13.28
N GLU A 175 -13.12 0.04 -14.00
CA GLU A 175 -13.12 -1.31 -14.55
C GLU A 175 -12.04 -2.14 -13.86
N LEU A 176 -12.39 -3.37 -13.47
CA LEU A 176 -11.46 -4.34 -12.88
C LEU A 176 -11.59 -5.67 -13.63
N ASP A 177 -10.48 -6.18 -14.13
CA ASP A 177 -10.34 -7.56 -14.58
C ASP A 177 -9.70 -8.36 -13.44
N VAL A 178 -10.52 -9.10 -12.69
CA VAL A 178 -10.13 -9.83 -11.49
C VAL A 178 -9.86 -11.29 -11.84
N THR A 179 -8.67 -11.78 -11.52
CA THR A 179 -8.34 -13.20 -11.59
C THR A 179 -8.39 -13.82 -10.20
N ILE A 180 -9.25 -14.83 -10.04
CA ILE A 180 -9.39 -15.62 -8.82
C ILE A 180 -8.82 -17.02 -9.11
N PRO A 181 -7.83 -17.51 -8.35
CA PRO A 181 -7.35 -18.89 -8.44
C PRO A 181 -8.49 -19.89 -8.34
N ARG A 182 -8.49 -20.91 -9.19
CA ARG A 182 -9.58 -21.89 -9.25
C ARG A 182 -9.67 -22.69 -7.94
N PRO A 183 -10.85 -22.78 -7.28
CA PRO A 183 -11.08 -23.91 -6.40
C PRO A 183 -11.12 -25.19 -7.24
N VAL A 184 -10.62 -26.30 -6.68
CA VAL A 184 -10.26 -27.57 -7.35
C VAL A 184 -11.47 -28.34 -7.96
N ALA A 185 -12.65 -27.74 -8.07
CA ALA A 185 -13.85 -28.38 -8.64
C ALA A 185 -14.33 -27.65 -9.90
N GLU A 186 -14.81 -28.42 -10.89
CA GLU A 186 -15.54 -27.90 -12.05
C GLU A 186 -16.85 -27.25 -11.57
N VAL A 187 -16.80 -25.94 -11.34
CA VAL A 187 -17.97 -25.12 -11.06
C VAL A 187 -18.61 -24.78 -12.41
N ASP A 188 -19.84 -25.22 -12.65
CA ASP A 188 -20.66 -24.74 -13.77
C ASP A 188 -21.08 -23.31 -13.46
N LEU A 189 -20.50 -22.33 -14.17
CA LEU A 189 -20.72 -20.91 -13.92
C LEU A 189 -22.17 -20.48 -14.20
N ASN A 190 -22.94 -21.28 -14.94
CA ASN A 190 -24.34 -20.99 -15.26
C ASN A 190 -25.26 -21.05 -14.03
N ASP A 191 -24.87 -21.78 -12.97
CA ASP A 191 -25.67 -21.93 -11.77
C ASP A 191 -25.43 -20.81 -10.73
N PHE A 192 -24.53 -19.88 -11.04
CA PHE A 192 -24.08 -18.87 -10.09
C PHE A 192 -24.33 -17.46 -10.60
N ARG A 193 -24.91 -16.65 -9.71
CA ARG A 193 -24.90 -15.21 -9.86
C ARG A 193 -23.74 -14.65 -9.04
N VAL A 194 -22.83 -13.96 -9.72
CA VAL A 194 -21.69 -13.29 -9.09
C VAL A 194 -21.98 -11.81 -8.95
N ILE A 195 -21.83 -11.27 -7.74
CA ILE A 195 -22.02 -9.87 -7.41
C ILE A 195 -20.71 -9.33 -6.85
N GLY A 196 -20.16 -8.31 -7.50
CA GLY A 196 -18.99 -7.59 -7.00
C GLY A 196 -19.40 -6.34 -6.25
N GLN A 197 -18.93 -6.20 -5.01
CA GLN A 197 -19.09 -5.01 -4.19
C GLN A 197 -17.74 -4.34 -4.01
N LEU A 198 -17.67 -3.07 -4.40
CA LEU A 198 -16.54 -2.20 -4.14
C LEU A 198 -16.76 -1.50 -2.80
N GLU A 199 -15.83 -1.70 -1.87
CA GLU A 199 -15.82 -1.11 -0.54
C GLU A 199 -14.60 -0.19 -0.41
N LEU A 200 -14.77 0.98 0.20
CA LEU A 200 -13.65 1.83 0.61
C LEU A 200 -13.41 1.65 2.10
N ILE A 201 -12.20 1.23 2.44
CA ILE A 201 -11.80 1.05 3.83
C ILE A 201 -10.90 2.22 4.24
N PRO A 202 -11.31 3.05 5.22
CA PRO A 202 -10.52 4.20 5.64
C PRO A 202 -9.23 3.76 6.35
N VAL A 203 -8.07 4.19 5.86
CA VAL A 203 -6.78 4.03 6.56
C VAL A 203 -6.51 5.25 7.44
N VAL A 204 -6.75 6.44 6.90
CA VAL A 204 -6.62 7.72 7.60
C VAL A 204 -7.82 8.57 7.24
N VAL A 205 -8.49 9.16 8.21
CA VAL A 205 -9.57 10.13 7.99
C VAL A 205 -9.19 11.46 8.62
N ARG A 206 -9.56 12.56 7.99
CA ARG A 206 -9.40 13.89 8.56
C ARG A 206 -10.65 14.25 9.35
N GLN A 207 -10.47 14.52 10.64
CA GLN A 207 -11.52 15.02 11.53
C GLN A 207 -11.03 16.35 12.10
N ASN A 208 -11.84 17.40 11.97
CA ASN A 208 -11.48 18.76 12.41
C ASN A 208 -10.13 19.28 11.87
N GLY A 209 -9.73 18.83 10.68
CA GLY A 209 -8.46 19.20 10.02
C GLY A 209 -7.25 18.34 10.42
N GLU A 210 -7.35 17.52 11.46
CA GLU A 210 -6.30 16.61 11.92
C GLU A 210 -6.45 15.23 11.28
N ALA A 211 -5.33 14.56 11.01
CA ALA A 211 -5.31 13.21 10.44
C ALA A 211 -5.43 12.17 11.56
N HIS A 212 -6.46 11.33 11.48
CA HIS A 212 -6.70 10.23 12.42
C HIS A 212 -6.57 8.90 11.71
N ALA A 213 -5.70 8.04 12.22
CA ALA A 213 -5.66 6.65 11.80
C ALA A 213 -6.96 5.92 12.17
N VAL A 214 -7.45 5.06 11.27
CA VAL A 214 -8.63 4.24 11.53
C VAL A 214 -8.23 2.77 11.55
N SER A 215 -8.44 2.11 12.69
CA SER A 215 -8.31 0.66 12.79
C SER A 215 -9.61 -0.01 12.36
N THR A 216 -9.55 -0.89 11.36
CA THR A 216 -10.64 -1.81 11.01
C THR A 216 -10.06 -3.19 10.80
N ARG A 217 -10.88 -4.24 10.96
CA ARG A 217 -10.46 -5.61 10.67
C ARG A 217 -9.86 -5.76 9.25
N LEU A 218 -10.37 -5.00 8.28
CA LEU A 218 -9.98 -5.11 6.88
C LEU A 218 -8.89 -4.11 6.47
N THR A 219 -8.70 -2.98 7.17
CA THR A 219 -7.50 -2.16 6.92
C THR A 219 -6.28 -2.89 7.39
N ASN A 220 -6.39 -3.57 8.54
CA ASN A 220 -5.28 -4.13 9.28
C ASN A 220 -4.08 -3.17 9.21
N ASN A 221 -4.29 -1.85 9.31
CA ASN A 221 -3.25 -0.85 9.07
C ASN A 221 -2.40 -0.62 10.31
N GLY A 222 -2.56 -1.44 11.32
CA GLY A 222 -1.67 -1.43 12.45
C GLY A 222 -1.94 -0.34 13.49
N TRP A 223 -2.88 0.56 13.24
CA TRP A 223 -3.01 1.81 13.98
C TRP A 223 -4.38 1.94 14.61
N SER A 224 -4.39 2.22 15.91
CA SER A 224 -5.58 2.71 16.58
C SER A 224 -5.39 4.16 16.99
N SER A 225 -6.33 5.01 16.62
CA SER A 225 -6.47 6.37 17.16
C SER A 225 -7.03 6.38 18.58
N SER A 226 -7.40 5.22 19.13
CA SER A 226 -7.99 5.08 20.45
C SER A 226 -7.27 4.03 21.27
N LEU A 227 -6.76 4.41 22.43
CA LEU A 227 -6.18 3.46 23.37
C LEU A 227 -7.15 3.24 24.53
N THR A 228 -7.21 2.01 25.02
CA THR A 228 -7.71 1.73 26.37
C THR A 228 -6.91 2.54 27.39
N PRO A 229 -7.44 2.79 28.60
CA PRO A 229 -6.68 3.45 29.67
C PRO A 229 -5.33 2.76 30.01
N SER A 230 -5.21 1.46 29.72
CA SER A 230 -3.96 0.68 29.88
C SER A 230 -2.98 0.82 28.70
N GLY A 231 -3.29 1.61 27.68
CA GLY A 231 -2.45 1.81 26.51
C GLY A 231 -2.60 0.76 25.40
N LEU A 232 -3.58 -0.16 25.51
CA LEU A 232 -3.87 -1.13 24.44
C LEU A 232 -4.66 -0.46 23.32
N ALA A 233 -4.27 -0.70 22.07
CA ALA A 233 -5.03 -0.28 20.89
C ALA A 233 -6.47 -0.82 20.93
N ILE A 234 -7.43 0.04 20.61
CA ILE A 234 -8.82 -0.35 20.34
C ILE A 234 -8.93 -0.56 18.83
N ASP A 235 -8.96 -1.81 18.40
CA ASP A 235 -9.17 -2.15 16.99
C ASP A 235 -10.65 -2.11 16.61
N ASP A 236 -10.93 -1.99 15.31
CA ASP A 236 -12.27 -2.14 14.72
C ASP A 236 -13.25 -0.98 14.97
N VAL A 237 -12.73 0.25 15.03
CA VAL A 237 -13.53 1.47 15.23
C VAL A 237 -14.12 2.01 13.91
N GLY A 238 -13.63 1.54 12.76
CA GLY A 238 -14.13 1.91 11.45
C GLY A 238 -14.84 0.76 10.75
N VAL A 239 -15.96 1.07 10.09
CA VAL A 239 -16.63 0.19 9.14
C VAL A 239 -16.29 0.68 7.73
N GLY A 240 -15.91 -0.24 6.84
CA GLY A 240 -15.77 0.12 5.44
C GLY A 240 -17.11 0.57 4.85
N ARG A 241 -17.02 1.30 3.74
CA ARG A 241 -18.15 1.95 3.08
C ARG A 241 -18.35 1.28 1.74
N ILE A 242 -19.47 0.59 1.56
CA ILE A 242 -19.84 0.07 0.25
C ILE A 242 -20.07 1.27 -0.67
N LEU A 243 -19.27 1.34 -1.73
CA LEU A 243 -19.30 2.41 -2.70
C LEU A 243 -20.19 2.06 -3.89
N ALA A 244 -20.05 0.84 -4.38
CA ALA A 244 -20.73 0.40 -5.58
C ALA A 244 -20.96 -1.12 -5.55
N GLU A 245 -21.99 -1.55 -6.26
CA GLU A 245 -22.28 -2.96 -6.51
C GLU A 245 -22.50 -3.13 -8.01
N THR A 246 -21.98 -4.22 -8.55
CA THR A 246 -22.16 -4.63 -9.94
C THR A 246 -22.46 -6.12 -10.01
N VAL A 247 -23.23 -6.52 -11.02
CA VAL A 247 -23.60 -7.92 -11.27
C VAL A 247 -22.76 -8.39 -12.44
N VAL A 248 -21.99 -9.45 -12.24
CA VAL A 248 -21.18 -10.05 -13.30
C VAL A 248 -22.09 -10.95 -14.12
N THR A 249 -22.09 -10.76 -15.44
CA THR A 249 -22.83 -11.61 -16.37
C THR A 249 -21.95 -12.75 -16.89
N GLU A 250 -22.53 -13.76 -17.53
CA GLU A 250 -21.75 -14.84 -18.16
C GLU A 250 -20.72 -14.30 -19.16
N ALA A 251 -21.07 -13.25 -19.91
CA ALA A 251 -20.17 -12.60 -20.86
C ALA A 251 -18.96 -11.91 -20.20
N ASP A 252 -19.06 -11.60 -18.91
CA ASP A 252 -18.01 -10.97 -18.10
C ASP A 252 -17.17 -12.02 -17.34
N MET A 253 -17.44 -13.31 -17.54
CA MET A 253 -16.72 -14.41 -16.92
C MET A 253 -15.95 -15.22 -17.96
N ALA A 254 -14.69 -15.52 -17.68
CA ALA A 254 -13.89 -16.36 -18.56
C ALA A 254 -13.00 -17.29 -17.74
N PRO A 255 -13.01 -18.62 -17.99
CA PRO A 255 -11.97 -19.48 -17.44
C PRO A 255 -10.61 -19.06 -18.02
N VAL A 256 -9.61 -18.93 -17.16
CA VAL A 256 -8.22 -18.65 -17.53
C VAL A 256 -7.33 -19.80 -17.04
N MET A 257 -6.11 -19.89 -17.55
CA MET A 257 -5.20 -21.01 -17.21
C MET A 257 -5.03 -21.20 -15.69
N THR A 258 -5.04 -20.11 -14.93
CA THR A 258 -4.78 -20.09 -13.49
C THR A 258 -6.05 -20.00 -12.64
N GLY A 259 -7.24 -19.92 -13.24
CA GLY A 259 -8.45 -19.61 -12.47
C GLY A 259 -9.66 -19.15 -13.26
N LEU A 260 -10.42 -18.25 -12.64
CA LEU A 260 -11.59 -17.57 -13.21
C LEU A 260 -11.27 -16.07 -13.31
N SER A 261 -11.45 -15.52 -14.51
CA SER A 261 -11.45 -14.08 -14.73
C SER A 261 -12.87 -13.54 -14.63
N LEU A 262 -13.02 -12.43 -13.90
CA LEU A 262 -14.26 -11.67 -13.74
C LEU A 262 -14.03 -10.23 -14.15
N ARG A 263 -14.80 -9.73 -15.10
CA ARG A 263 -14.84 -8.30 -15.41
C ARG A 263 -15.88 -7.61 -14.55
N LEU A 264 -15.45 -6.62 -13.78
CA LEU A 264 -16.29 -5.80 -12.92
C LEU A 264 -16.26 -4.37 -13.42
N VAL A 265 -17.44 -3.82 -13.71
CA VAL A 265 -17.60 -2.42 -14.12
C VAL A 265 -18.42 -1.70 -13.06
N PHE A 266 -17.85 -0.64 -12.50
CA PHE A 266 -18.53 0.26 -11.57
C PHE A 266 -18.64 1.64 -12.19
N ASP A 267 -19.88 2.14 -12.26
CA ASP A 267 -20.21 3.51 -12.64
C ASP A 267 -21.11 4.09 -11.55
N ARG A 268 -20.51 4.88 -10.67
CA ARG A 268 -21.20 5.44 -9.48
C ARG A 268 -20.68 6.81 -9.11
N GLN A 269 -21.60 7.71 -8.82
CA GLN A 269 -21.26 8.97 -8.17
C GLN A 269 -20.84 8.70 -6.73
N LEU A 270 -19.67 9.21 -6.34
CA LEU A 270 -19.24 9.14 -4.94
C LEU A 270 -20.21 9.94 -4.08
N THR A 271 -20.51 9.40 -2.90
CA THR A 271 -21.37 10.09 -1.94
C THR A 271 -20.60 11.20 -1.23
N ASN A 272 -21.28 12.32 -0.97
CA ASN A 272 -20.68 13.48 -0.30
C ASN A 272 -20.42 13.27 1.20
N ASP A 273 -20.79 12.10 1.74
CA ASP A 273 -20.65 11.75 3.15
C ASP A 273 -19.32 11.01 3.46
N LEU A 274 -18.47 10.78 2.45
CA LEU A 274 -17.13 10.22 2.65
C LEU A 274 -16.21 11.27 3.30
N PRO A 275 -15.68 11.02 4.51
CA PRO A 275 -14.69 11.92 5.11
C PRO A 275 -13.44 12.02 4.24
N ALA A 276 -12.82 13.21 4.17
CA ALA A 276 -11.53 13.36 3.51
C ALA A 276 -10.49 12.43 4.16
N GLY A 277 -9.66 11.75 3.37
CA GLY A 277 -8.78 10.74 3.92
C GLY A 277 -8.03 9.89 2.89
N ILE A 278 -7.26 8.93 3.39
CA ILE A 278 -6.64 7.86 2.61
C ILE A 278 -7.50 6.61 2.81
N TYR A 279 -7.90 5.99 1.71
CA TYR A 279 -8.70 4.78 1.68
C TYR A 279 -7.96 3.70 0.91
N VAL A 280 -8.18 2.45 1.31
CA VAL A 280 -7.81 1.27 0.53
C VAL A 280 -9.09 0.71 -0.08
N PRO A 281 -9.14 0.46 -1.40
CA PRO A 281 -10.25 -0.25 -2.00
C PRO A 281 -10.21 -1.71 -1.55
N ALA A 282 -11.37 -2.26 -1.20
CA ALA A 282 -11.58 -3.68 -1.01
C ALA A 282 -12.66 -4.16 -1.96
N LEU A 283 -12.43 -5.33 -2.53
CA LEU A 283 -13.41 -6.02 -3.35
C LEU A 283 -14.01 -7.17 -2.53
N ARG A 284 -15.33 -7.20 -2.45
CA ARG A 284 -16.08 -8.33 -1.94
C ARG A 284 -16.83 -8.98 -3.09
N VAL A 285 -16.56 -10.25 -3.34
CA VAL A 285 -17.28 -11.05 -4.33
C VAL A 285 -18.26 -11.95 -3.60
N LEU A 286 -19.55 -11.78 -3.91
CA LEU A 286 -20.62 -12.62 -3.41
C LEU A 286 -21.03 -13.57 -4.52
N VAL A 287 -21.01 -14.87 -4.21
CA VAL A 287 -21.46 -15.92 -5.12
C VAL A 287 -22.77 -16.47 -4.57
N ARG A 288 -23.85 -16.34 -5.33
CA ARG A 288 -25.15 -16.89 -4.98
C ARG A 288 -25.47 -18.05 -5.92
N ALA A 289 -25.65 -19.24 -5.36
CA ALA A 289 -26.21 -20.37 -6.08
C ALA A 289 -27.73 -20.18 -6.22
N GLY A 290 -28.28 -20.39 -7.42
CA GLY A 290 -29.73 -20.53 -7.63
C GLY A 290 -30.33 -19.65 -8.72
N ASP A 291 -31.21 -20.30 -9.48
CA ASP A 291 -32.07 -19.89 -10.59
C ASP A 291 -31.49 -18.79 -11.49
N ALA A 292 -30.65 -19.22 -12.43
CA ALA A 292 -30.47 -18.50 -13.69
C ALA A 292 -31.86 -18.14 -14.24
N ALA A 293 -32.08 -16.85 -14.49
CA ALA A 293 -33.32 -16.33 -15.04
C ALA A 293 -33.53 -16.80 -16.49
#